data_AF-A0A7J9G0Q2-F1
#
_entry.id   AF-A0A7J9G0Q2-F1
#
_cell.length_a   1.000
_cell.length_b   1.000
_cell.length_c   1.000
_cell.angle_alpha   90.00
_cell.angle_beta   90.00
_cell.angle_gamma   90.00
#
_symmetry.space_group_name_H-M   'P 1'
#
loop_
_entity.id
_entity.type
_entity.pdbx_description
1 polymer ?
#
loop_
_entity_poly.entity_id
_entity_poly.type
_entity_poly.pdbx_seq_one_letter_code
_entity_poly.pdbx_strand_id
1 'polypeptide(L)'
;EFKDIFDVDHFITSLRDEVRILKELPPRVQHRVDQGMFLSMQPISWSDISYYAHQILPLVQKHKVVQLNKTDARLANNNLPPEIQKLRCRVNFNALKFTSQIEELGRRVVKILREKGPFLVLHLRYEMDMLAFSGCTHGCNSDEEEELTRMSKSGIRYAYPWWKEKVINSEMKRKEGLCPLTPEETALVLRALGIDRSVQIYIAAGEIYGGERRMAPLAEAFPNLVRKETLLVRSDLKFFQNHSSQMAALDYLVSLESDIFVPTYDGNMAKVVEGHR
;
A
#
# COMPACT_ATOMS: atom_id res chain seq x y z
N GLU A 1 0.20 -7.89 -13.53
CA GLU A 1 0.22 -7.31 -12.17
C GLU A 1 -0.88 -7.85 -11.26
N PHE A 2 -2.18 -7.57 -11.49
CA PHE A 2 -3.23 -8.00 -10.55
C PHE A 2 -3.20 -9.51 -10.22
N LYS A 3 -3.11 -10.36 -11.26
CA LYS A 3 -3.02 -11.84 -11.11
C LYS A 3 -1.75 -12.34 -10.42
N ASP A 4 -0.73 -11.51 -10.34
CA ASP A 4 0.54 -11.86 -9.72
C ASP A 4 0.45 -11.67 -8.20
N ILE A 5 -0.51 -10.85 -7.73
CA ILE A 5 -0.72 -10.53 -6.32
C ILE A 5 -1.96 -11.25 -5.79
N PHE A 6 -3.06 -11.25 -6.53
CA PHE A 6 -4.36 -11.75 -6.08
C PHE A 6 -4.81 -13.00 -6.83
N ASP A 7 -5.54 -13.87 -6.12
CA ASP A 7 -6.24 -15.01 -6.69
C ASP A 7 -7.43 -14.52 -7.53
N VAL A 8 -7.23 -14.51 -8.85
CA VAL A 8 -8.22 -14.03 -9.82
C VAL A 8 -9.49 -14.89 -9.82
N ASP A 9 -9.36 -16.20 -9.63
CA ASP A 9 -10.49 -17.11 -9.66
C ASP A 9 -11.36 -16.96 -8.41
N HIS A 10 -10.72 -16.79 -7.24
CA HIS A 10 -11.42 -16.42 -6.02
C HIS A 10 -12.10 -15.06 -6.16
N PHE A 11 -11.42 -14.04 -6.70
CA PHE A 11 -11.98 -12.71 -6.89
C PHE A 11 -13.25 -12.72 -7.76
N ILE A 12 -13.19 -13.40 -8.92
CA ILE A 12 -14.34 -13.52 -9.83
C ILE A 12 -15.48 -14.32 -9.17
N THR A 13 -15.16 -15.45 -8.55
CA THR A 13 -16.16 -16.33 -7.93
C THR A 13 -16.83 -15.66 -6.73
N SER A 14 -16.06 -14.94 -5.91
CA SER A 14 -16.54 -14.24 -4.71
C SER A 14 -17.52 -13.12 -5.06
N LEU A 15 -17.45 -12.55 -6.27
CA LEU A 15 -18.30 -11.43 -6.71
C LEU A 15 -19.36 -11.82 -7.75
N ARG A 16 -19.47 -13.11 -8.11
CA ARG A 16 -20.31 -13.60 -9.23
C ARG A 16 -21.78 -13.22 -9.15
N ASP A 17 -22.31 -13.07 -7.93
CA ASP A 17 -23.73 -12.76 -7.68
C ASP A 17 -24.01 -11.25 -7.69
N GLU A 18 -22.95 -10.41 -7.67
CA GLU A 18 -23.02 -8.95 -7.57
C GLU A 18 -22.59 -8.26 -8.88
N VAL A 19 -21.52 -8.76 -9.50
CA VAL A 19 -20.93 -8.19 -10.71
C VAL A 19 -20.33 -9.29 -11.59
N ARG A 20 -20.64 -9.23 -12.89
CA ARG A 20 -20.04 -10.12 -13.88
C ARG A 20 -18.65 -9.64 -14.24
N ILE A 21 -17.63 -10.38 -13.81
CA ILE A 21 -16.22 -10.12 -14.13
C ILE A 21 -15.74 -11.15 -15.15
N LEU A 22 -15.05 -10.69 -16.19
CA LEU A 22 -14.47 -11.53 -17.23
C LEU A 22 -12.95 -11.39 -17.21
N LYS A 23 -12.23 -12.51 -17.31
CA LYS A 23 -10.76 -12.50 -17.44
C LYS A 23 -10.31 -11.88 -18.76
N GLU A 24 -11.09 -12.13 -19.81
CA GLU A 24 -10.82 -11.68 -21.18
C GLU A 24 -12.09 -11.10 -21.79
N LEU A 25 -11.93 -10.15 -22.70
CA LEU A 25 -13.06 -9.54 -23.41
C LEU A 25 -13.66 -10.57 -24.38
N PRO A 26 -15.00 -10.66 -24.50
CA PRO A 26 -15.63 -11.47 -25.53
C PRO A 26 -15.12 -11.06 -26.93
N PRO A 27 -14.96 -11.98 -27.90
CA PRO A 27 -14.32 -11.70 -29.19
C PRO A 27 -14.90 -10.48 -29.94
N ARG A 28 -16.22 -10.31 -29.89
CA ARG A 28 -16.91 -9.15 -30.50
C ARG A 28 -16.55 -7.83 -29.82
N VAL A 29 -16.34 -7.84 -28.51
CA VAL A 29 -15.94 -6.66 -27.73
C VAL A 29 -14.46 -6.38 -27.95
N GLN A 30 -13.61 -7.43 -27.91
CA GLN A 30 -12.18 -7.33 -28.20
C GLN A 30 -11.93 -6.70 -29.57
N HIS A 31 -12.60 -7.17 -30.62
CA HIS A 31 -12.49 -6.62 -31.98
C HIS A 31 -12.81 -5.12 -32.05
N ARG A 32 -13.80 -4.64 -31.28
CA ARG A 32 -14.11 -3.21 -31.19
C ARG A 32 -12.97 -2.43 -30.53
N VAL A 33 -12.40 -2.98 -29.46
CA VAL A 33 -11.25 -2.35 -28.77
C VAL A 33 -10.05 -2.28 -29.70
N ASP A 34 -9.76 -3.35 -30.45
CA ASP A 34 -8.65 -3.42 -31.41
C ASP A 34 -8.83 -2.40 -32.56
N GLN A 35 -10.07 -2.09 -32.93
CA GLN A 35 -10.42 -1.03 -33.90
C GLN A 35 -10.44 0.38 -33.31
N GLY A 36 -10.08 0.55 -32.03
CA GLY A 36 -10.14 1.85 -31.33
C GLY A 36 -11.55 2.34 -31.01
N MET A 37 -12.56 1.48 -31.12
CA MET A 37 -13.97 1.82 -30.90
C MET A 37 -14.37 1.72 -29.42
N PHE A 38 -13.65 2.45 -28.56
CA PHE A 38 -13.93 2.57 -27.13
C PHE A 38 -13.65 4.00 -26.66
N LEU A 39 -14.19 4.36 -25.49
CA LEU A 39 -13.86 5.62 -24.83
C LEU A 39 -12.86 5.35 -23.71
N SER A 40 -11.68 5.97 -23.76
CA SER A 40 -10.77 6.03 -22.62
C SER A 40 -10.99 7.32 -21.84
N MET A 41 -11.17 7.24 -20.53
CA MET A 41 -11.39 8.42 -19.69
C MET A 41 -10.85 8.26 -18.28
N GLN A 42 -10.53 9.39 -17.66
CA GLN A 42 -10.20 9.47 -16.23
C GLN A 42 -11.49 9.75 -15.44
N PRO A 43 -11.93 8.82 -14.57
CA PRO A 43 -13.05 9.10 -13.66
C PRO A 43 -12.70 10.21 -12.67
N ILE A 44 -13.70 11.00 -12.29
CA ILE A 44 -13.54 12.04 -11.26
C ILE A 44 -13.47 11.37 -9.89
N SER A 45 -12.34 11.53 -9.21
CA SER A 45 -12.15 10.98 -7.86
C SER A 45 -13.05 11.68 -6.85
N TRP A 46 -13.49 10.93 -5.84
CA TRP A 46 -14.47 11.33 -4.81
C TRP A 46 -15.88 11.67 -5.34
N SER A 47 -16.23 11.18 -6.53
CA SER A 47 -17.58 11.34 -7.06
C SER A 47 -18.58 10.45 -6.33
N ASP A 48 -19.82 10.90 -6.19
CA ASP A 48 -20.91 10.10 -5.66
C ASP A 48 -21.49 9.13 -6.72
N ILE A 49 -22.53 8.39 -6.36
CA ILE A 49 -23.19 7.43 -7.27
C ILE A 49 -23.92 8.12 -8.41
N SER A 50 -24.40 9.35 -8.22
CA SER A 50 -25.11 10.09 -9.26
C SER A 50 -24.21 10.40 -10.46
N TYR A 51 -22.91 10.62 -10.22
CA TYR A 51 -21.92 10.73 -11.29
C TYR A 51 -21.86 9.47 -12.16
N TYR A 52 -21.81 8.29 -11.54
CA TYR A 52 -21.74 7.03 -12.29
C TYR A 52 -23.07 6.75 -13.02
N ALA A 53 -24.21 7.06 -12.40
CA ALA A 53 -25.53 6.86 -12.98
C ALA A 53 -25.84 7.83 -14.12
N HIS A 54 -25.50 9.12 -13.98
CA HIS A 54 -25.90 10.17 -14.93
C HIS A 54 -24.80 10.58 -15.90
N GLN A 55 -23.53 10.29 -15.62
CA GLN A 55 -22.42 10.63 -16.51
C GLN A 55 -21.75 9.39 -17.11
N ILE A 56 -21.36 8.41 -16.28
CA ILE A 56 -20.62 7.24 -16.78
C ILE A 56 -21.54 6.27 -17.55
N LEU A 57 -22.72 5.94 -17.01
CA LEU A 57 -23.63 4.99 -17.64
C LEU A 57 -24.06 5.43 -19.06
N PRO A 58 -24.44 6.70 -19.33
CA PRO A 58 -24.70 7.15 -20.70
C PRO A 58 -23.51 6.98 -21.65
N LEU A 59 -22.28 7.17 -21.16
CA LEU A 59 -21.07 6.97 -21.96
C LEU A 59 -20.85 5.49 -22.30
N VAL A 60 -21.10 4.58 -21.35
CA VAL A 60 -21.10 3.13 -21.58
C VAL A 60 -22.16 2.74 -22.61
N GLN A 61 -23.37 3.28 -22.49
CA GLN A 61 -24.46 3.02 -23.45
C GLN A 61 -24.13 3.51 -24.86
N LYS A 62 -23.48 4.68 -24.99
CA LYS A 62 -23.08 5.29 -26.26
C LYS A 62 -21.91 4.54 -26.92
N HIS A 63 -20.81 4.32 -26.20
CA HIS A 63 -19.57 3.78 -26.77
C HIS A 63 -19.48 2.25 -26.72
N LYS A 64 -20.35 1.61 -25.92
CA LYS A 64 -20.37 0.16 -25.61
C LYS A 64 -19.19 -0.33 -24.76
N VAL A 65 -18.03 0.31 -24.89
CA VAL A 65 -16.84 0.03 -24.10
C VAL A 65 -16.28 1.34 -23.56
N VAL A 66 -16.07 1.40 -22.24
CA VAL A 66 -15.41 2.50 -21.56
C VAL A 66 -14.24 1.93 -20.77
N GLN A 67 -13.04 2.45 -21.03
CA GLN A 67 -11.83 2.16 -20.30
C GLN A 67 -11.59 3.28 -19.29
N LEU A 68 -11.66 2.95 -18.00
CA LEU A 68 -11.26 3.85 -16.93
C LEU A 68 -9.74 3.75 -16.76
N ASN A 69 -8.99 4.72 -17.28
CA ASN A 69 -7.52 4.67 -17.33
C ASN A 69 -6.83 5.16 -16.04
N LYS A 70 -7.62 5.55 -15.03
CA LYS A 70 -7.15 5.97 -13.71
C LYS A 70 -7.93 5.22 -12.63
N THR A 71 -7.40 4.06 -12.24
CA THR A 71 -8.07 3.08 -11.36
C THR A 71 -7.96 3.41 -9.87
N ASP A 72 -7.17 4.42 -9.48
CA ASP A 72 -7.05 4.96 -8.12
C ASP A 72 -8.12 6.01 -7.78
N ALA A 73 -9.00 6.36 -8.72
CA ALA A 73 -10.12 7.27 -8.47
C ALA A 73 -11.11 6.65 -7.48
N ARG A 74 -11.42 7.39 -6.41
CA ARG A 74 -12.23 6.88 -5.31
C ARG A 74 -13.71 7.20 -5.52
N LEU A 75 -14.58 6.25 -5.17
CA LEU A 75 -15.99 6.55 -4.95
C LEU A 75 -16.11 7.33 -3.62
N ALA A 76 -17.02 8.32 -3.56
CA ALA A 76 -17.28 9.06 -2.32
C ALA A 76 -17.54 8.10 -1.14
N ASN A 77 -17.12 8.49 0.06
CA ASN A 77 -17.30 7.67 1.27
C ASN A 77 -18.67 7.88 1.93
N ASN A 78 -19.21 9.09 1.83
CA ASN A 78 -20.41 9.48 2.57
C ASN A 78 -21.67 9.18 1.77
N ASN A 79 -22.76 8.86 2.47
CA ASN A 79 -24.12 8.71 1.90
C ASN A 79 -24.26 7.65 0.80
N LEU A 80 -23.49 6.57 0.91
CA LEU A 80 -23.63 5.43 0.01
C LEU A 80 -24.84 4.58 0.42
N PRO A 81 -25.62 4.06 -0.54
CA PRO A 81 -26.59 3.02 -0.28
C PRO A 81 -25.93 1.84 0.44
N PRO A 82 -26.62 1.21 1.41
CA PRO A 82 -26.10 0.08 2.18
C PRO A 82 -25.50 -1.02 1.31
N GLU A 83 -26.10 -1.30 0.15
CA GLU A 83 -25.65 -2.40 -0.70
C GLU A 83 -24.33 -2.10 -1.42
N ILE A 84 -24.09 -0.84 -1.76
CA ILE A 84 -22.80 -0.40 -2.31
C ILE A 84 -21.72 -0.43 -1.23
N GLN A 85 -22.08 -0.06 0.01
CA GLN A 85 -21.14 -0.15 1.13
C GLN A 85 -20.81 -1.61 1.46
N LYS A 86 -21.81 -2.50 1.46
CA LYS A 86 -21.63 -3.94 1.65
C LYS A 86 -20.76 -4.55 0.55
N LEU A 87 -21.01 -4.20 -0.71
CA LEU A 87 -20.17 -4.63 -1.83
C LEU A 87 -18.74 -4.13 -1.68
N ARG A 88 -18.53 -2.87 -1.28
CA ARG A 88 -17.20 -2.30 -1.03
C ARG A 88 -16.45 -3.08 0.05
N CYS A 89 -17.09 -3.38 1.18
CA CYS A 89 -16.49 -4.21 2.22
C CYS A 89 -16.19 -5.63 1.73
N ARG A 90 -17.11 -6.25 1.00
CA ARG A 90 -16.92 -7.58 0.42
C ARG A 90 -15.73 -7.61 -0.54
N VAL A 91 -15.59 -6.60 -1.41
CA VAL A 91 -14.46 -6.48 -2.33
C VAL A 91 -13.15 -6.33 -1.55
N ASN A 92 -13.06 -5.32 -0.68
CA ASN A 92 -11.81 -4.99 0.00
C ASN A 92 -11.32 -6.07 0.96
N PHE A 93 -12.24 -6.76 1.65
CA PHE A 93 -11.88 -7.59 2.78
C PHE A 93 -12.10 -9.09 2.58
N ASN A 94 -12.91 -9.49 1.58
CA ASN A 94 -13.23 -10.91 1.32
C ASN A 94 -12.85 -11.38 -0.09
N ALA A 95 -13.04 -10.54 -1.11
CA ALA A 95 -12.80 -10.93 -2.51
C ALA A 95 -11.32 -10.78 -2.90
N LEU A 96 -10.62 -9.78 -2.36
CA LEU A 96 -9.17 -9.63 -2.54
C LEU A 96 -8.43 -10.60 -1.62
N LYS A 97 -8.11 -11.77 -2.16
CA LYS A 97 -7.26 -12.78 -1.52
C LYS A 97 -5.94 -12.88 -2.27
N PHE A 98 -4.82 -12.97 -1.57
CA PHE A 98 -3.53 -13.11 -2.25
C PHE A 98 -3.41 -14.47 -2.92
N THR A 99 -2.48 -14.58 -3.86
CA THR A 99 -2.14 -15.88 -4.47
C THR A 99 -1.71 -16.88 -3.40
N SER A 100 -1.92 -18.18 -3.67
CA SER A 100 -1.55 -19.25 -2.73
C SER A 100 -0.09 -19.18 -2.29
N GLN A 101 0.81 -18.78 -3.19
CA GLN A 101 2.23 -18.63 -2.93
C GLN A 101 2.51 -17.55 -1.86
N ILE A 102 1.87 -16.39 -1.97
CA ILE A 102 2.01 -15.29 -0.99
C ILE A 102 1.40 -15.70 0.34
N GLU A 103 0.21 -16.30 0.33
CA GLU A 103 -0.51 -16.78 1.51
C GLU A 103 0.29 -17.82 2.30
N GLU A 104 0.87 -18.81 1.60
CA GLU A 104 1.69 -19.86 2.21
C GLU A 104 2.97 -19.31 2.82
N LEU A 105 3.63 -18.37 2.13
CA LEU A 105 4.82 -17.73 2.64
C LEU A 105 4.51 -16.83 3.85
N GLY A 106 3.43 -16.05 3.79
CA GLY A 106 2.94 -15.24 4.91
C GLY A 106 2.66 -16.08 6.14
N ARG A 107 1.91 -17.17 5.99
CA ARG A 107 1.65 -18.13 7.06
C ARG A 107 2.94 -18.72 7.65
N ARG A 108 3.96 -18.99 6.81
CA ARG A 108 5.27 -19.47 7.28
C ARG A 108 5.99 -18.42 8.12
N VAL A 109 6.03 -17.16 7.67
CA VAL A 109 6.66 -16.06 8.42
C VAL A 109 5.96 -15.86 9.76
N VAL A 110 4.62 -15.80 9.75
CA VAL A 110 3.80 -15.68 10.98
C VAL A 110 4.07 -16.84 11.93
N LYS A 111 4.14 -18.08 11.42
CA LYS A 111 4.46 -19.25 12.24
C LYS A 111 5.82 -19.10 12.93
N ILE A 112 6.86 -18.71 12.20
CA ILE A 112 8.22 -18.50 12.76
C ILE A 112 8.21 -17.41 13.84
N LEU A 113 7.47 -16.33 13.64
CA LEU A 113 7.33 -15.26 14.64
C LEU A 113 6.59 -15.78 15.89
N ARG A 114 5.45 -16.45 15.69
CA ARG A 114 4.62 -17.00 16.78
C ARG A 114 5.32 -18.05 17.62
N GLU A 115 6.25 -18.83 17.04
CA GLU A 115 7.10 -19.78 17.78
C GLU A 115 7.95 -19.10 18.88
N LYS A 116 8.23 -17.80 18.75
CA LYS A 116 8.95 -17.00 19.74
C LYS A 116 8.04 -16.19 20.68
N GLY A 117 6.71 -16.32 20.52
CA GLY A 117 5.71 -15.66 21.34
C GLY A 117 4.96 -14.52 20.62
N PRO A 118 4.32 -13.61 21.38
CA PRO A 118 3.71 -12.40 20.83
C PRO A 118 4.73 -11.52 20.11
N PHE A 119 4.31 -10.88 19.03
CA PHE A 119 5.17 -10.01 18.22
C PHE A 119 4.45 -8.73 17.80
N LEU A 120 5.26 -7.69 17.63
CA LEU A 120 4.85 -6.38 17.13
C LEU A 120 5.26 -6.27 15.65
N VAL A 121 4.40 -5.73 14.82
CA VAL A 121 4.77 -5.30 13.47
C VAL A 121 4.91 -3.78 13.43
N LEU A 122 6.10 -3.34 13.05
CA LEU A 122 6.41 -1.94 12.84
C LEU A 122 6.43 -1.68 11.33
N HIS A 123 5.40 -0.97 10.83
CA HIS A 123 5.36 -0.50 9.46
C HIS A 123 6.10 0.83 9.35
N LEU A 124 7.39 0.73 9.03
CA LEU A 124 8.34 1.84 9.04
C LEU A 124 8.47 2.47 7.66
N ARG A 125 7.67 3.50 7.38
CA ARG A 125 7.63 4.18 6.07
C ARG A 125 8.70 5.28 5.94
N TYR A 126 9.96 4.93 6.18
CA TYR A 126 11.13 5.83 6.08
C TYR A 126 12.00 5.50 4.85
N GLU A 127 11.36 5.19 3.73
CA GLU A 127 12.04 4.93 2.45
C GLU A 127 12.24 6.22 1.64
N MET A 128 13.24 6.20 0.77
CA MET A 128 13.67 7.36 -0.01
C MET A 128 12.55 7.94 -0.90
N ASP A 129 11.72 7.08 -1.49
CA ASP A 129 10.57 7.50 -2.30
C ASP A 129 9.53 8.25 -1.48
N MET A 130 9.26 7.78 -0.26
CA MET A 130 8.33 8.41 0.67
C MET A 130 8.84 9.77 1.12
N LEU A 131 10.12 9.87 1.51
CA LEU A 131 10.72 11.12 1.98
C LEU A 131 10.81 12.18 0.87
N ALA A 132 11.18 11.78 -0.35
CA ALA A 132 11.17 12.68 -1.50
C ALA A 132 9.73 13.13 -1.85
N PHE A 133 8.76 12.22 -1.77
CA PHE A 133 7.36 12.54 -2.01
C PHE A 133 6.79 13.51 -0.97
N SER A 134 6.96 13.22 0.31
CA SER A 134 6.44 14.06 1.42
C SER A 134 7.23 15.34 1.62
N GLY A 135 8.46 15.41 1.10
CA GLY A 135 9.37 16.54 1.32
C GLY A 135 9.87 16.64 2.76
N CYS A 136 9.77 15.56 3.53
CA CYS A 136 10.19 15.51 4.93
C CYS A 136 11.67 15.19 5.04
N THR A 137 12.43 16.14 5.57
CA THR A 137 13.90 16.06 5.69
C THR A 137 14.38 16.02 7.14
N HIS A 138 13.48 15.87 8.11
CA HIS A 138 13.88 15.83 9.51
C HIS A 138 14.86 14.68 9.79
N GLY A 139 15.98 15.01 10.44
CA GLY A 139 17.08 14.08 10.71
C GLY A 139 18.01 13.83 9.52
N CYS A 140 17.79 14.45 8.36
CA CYS A 140 18.69 14.39 7.22
C CYS A 140 19.87 15.37 7.40
N ASN A 141 21.04 15.01 6.87
CA ASN A 141 22.14 15.94 6.68
C ASN A 141 22.00 16.72 5.35
N SER A 142 22.85 17.73 5.12
CA SER A 142 22.79 18.58 3.91
C SER A 142 22.78 17.79 2.60
N ASP A 143 23.56 16.72 2.52
CA ASP A 143 23.74 15.93 1.31
C ASP A 143 22.48 15.06 1.06
N GLU A 144 21.93 14.49 2.14
CA GLU A 144 20.66 13.76 2.12
C GLU A 144 19.49 14.68 1.72
N GLU A 145 19.46 15.91 2.23
CA GLU A 145 18.45 16.90 1.86
C GLU A 145 18.53 17.30 0.39
N GLU A 146 19.74 17.50 -0.13
CA GLU A 146 19.97 17.81 -1.53
C GLU A 146 19.54 16.66 -2.44
N GLU A 147 19.87 15.43 -2.07
CA GLU A 147 19.48 14.23 -2.80
C GLU A 147 17.94 14.08 -2.89
N LEU A 148 17.25 14.16 -1.75
CA LEU A 148 15.79 14.07 -1.70
C LEU A 148 15.14 15.21 -2.49
N THR A 149 15.70 16.42 -2.41
CA THR A 149 15.24 17.59 -3.18
C THR A 149 15.42 17.37 -4.68
N ARG A 150 16.56 16.83 -5.11
CA ARG A 150 16.84 16.50 -6.51
C ARG A 150 15.84 15.47 -7.03
N MET A 151 15.61 14.38 -6.30
CA MET A 151 14.63 13.34 -6.67
C MET A 151 13.20 13.86 -6.77
N SER A 152 12.82 14.70 -5.81
CA SER A 152 11.52 15.38 -5.82
C SER A 152 11.31 16.21 -7.09
N LYS A 153 12.34 16.96 -7.47
CA LYS A 153 12.38 17.85 -8.65
C LYS A 153 12.53 17.10 -9.97
N SER A 154 13.16 15.93 -9.99
CA SER A 154 13.46 15.22 -11.24
C SER A 154 12.40 14.21 -11.66
N GLY A 155 11.54 13.72 -10.77
CA GLY A 155 10.62 12.63 -11.14
C GLY A 155 9.33 12.52 -10.34
N ILE A 156 9.30 12.92 -9.07
CA ILE A 156 8.16 12.58 -8.20
C ILE A 156 7.09 13.68 -8.17
N ARG A 157 7.48 14.95 -7.97
CA ARG A 157 6.53 16.08 -7.84
C ARG A 157 6.44 16.93 -9.10
N TYR A 158 7.55 17.07 -9.83
CA TYR A 158 7.64 17.98 -10.97
C TYR A 158 7.41 17.31 -12.33
N ALA A 159 7.48 15.98 -12.40
CA ALA A 159 7.16 15.24 -13.63
C ALA A 159 5.65 15.18 -13.92
N TYR A 160 4.80 15.46 -12.93
CA TYR A 160 3.34 15.39 -13.05
C TYR A 160 2.70 16.79 -12.96
N PRO A 161 2.25 17.38 -14.10
CA PRO A 161 1.72 18.75 -14.14
C PRO A 161 0.52 19.01 -13.22
N TRP A 162 -0.26 17.98 -12.91
CA TRP A 162 -1.44 18.03 -12.03
C TRP A 162 -1.10 18.03 -10.54
N TRP A 163 0.18 17.89 -10.16
CA TRP A 163 0.59 17.94 -8.76
C TRP A 163 0.58 19.38 -8.25
N LYS A 164 -0.26 19.66 -7.25
CA LYS A 164 -0.53 21.02 -6.76
C LYS A 164 0.60 21.57 -5.90
N GLU A 165 1.28 20.73 -5.12
CA GLU A 165 2.32 21.14 -4.17
C GLU A 165 3.73 20.82 -4.69
N LYS A 166 4.35 21.80 -5.35
CA LYS A 166 5.70 21.65 -5.92
C LYS A 166 6.80 22.01 -4.91
N VAL A 167 6.54 23.02 -4.07
CA VAL A 167 7.42 23.44 -2.97
C VAL A 167 6.78 23.01 -1.66
N ILE A 168 7.53 22.28 -0.83
CA ILE A 168 7.06 21.77 0.45
C ILE A 168 7.93 22.35 1.55
N ASN A 169 7.28 22.91 2.58
CA ASN A 169 7.95 23.26 3.83
C ASN A 169 7.95 22.02 4.74
N SER A 170 9.12 21.39 4.86
CA SER A 170 9.37 20.18 5.65
C SER A 170 8.93 20.34 7.11
N GLU A 171 9.27 21.47 7.75
CA GLU A 171 8.91 21.73 9.15
C GLU A 171 7.40 21.88 9.36
N MET A 172 6.71 22.54 8.43
CA MET A 172 5.27 22.72 8.49
C MET A 172 4.55 21.38 8.35
N LYS A 173 4.90 20.57 7.33
CA LYS A 173 4.34 19.22 7.15
C LYS A 173 4.54 18.35 8.38
N ARG A 174 5.71 18.46 9.02
CA ARG A 174 6.01 17.74 10.25
C ARG A 174 5.12 18.17 11.40
N LYS A 175 4.93 19.48 11.62
CA LYS A 175 4.02 20.01 12.65
C LYS A 175 2.56 19.58 12.45
N GLU A 176 2.16 19.37 11.19
CA GLU A 176 0.82 18.86 10.82
C GLU A 176 0.69 17.33 10.96
N GLY A 177 1.77 16.61 11.33
CA GLY A 177 1.77 15.14 11.42
C GLY A 177 1.79 14.44 10.06
N LEU A 178 2.19 15.15 8.99
CA LEU A 178 2.25 14.64 7.62
C LEU A 178 3.63 14.11 7.20
N CYS A 179 4.52 13.89 8.18
CA CYS A 179 5.82 13.27 7.96
C CYS A 179 5.91 11.90 8.64
N PRO A 180 6.59 10.92 8.02
CA PRO A 180 6.89 9.67 8.69
C PRO A 180 7.79 9.92 9.90
N LEU A 181 7.60 9.15 10.96
CA LEU A 181 8.56 9.14 12.08
C LEU A 181 9.90 8.58 11.61
N THR A 182 11.00 9.16 12.11
CA THR A 182 12.32 8.56 11.92
C THR A 182 12.46 7.29 12.79
N PRO A 183 13.41 6.37 12.50
CA PRO A 183 13.63 5.22 13.37
C PRO A 183 14.01 5.59 14.81
N GLU A 184 14.72 6.71 15.00
CA GLU A 184 15.06 7.25 16.33
C GLU A 184 13.81 7.70 17.10
N GLU A 185 12.93 8.43 16.44
CA GLU A 185 11.64 8.87 17.01
C GLU A 185 10.74 7.69 17.32
N THR A 186 10.73 6.70 16.42
CA THR A 186 9.99 5.46 16.60
C THR A 186 10.46 4.72 17.85
N ALA A 187 11.78 4.64 18.08
CA ALA A 187 12.32 4.03 19.28
C ALA A 187 11.87 4.74 20.57
N LEU A 188 11.83 6.08 20.55
CA LEU A 188 11.33 6.89 21.68
C LEU A 188 9.84 6.65 21.93
N VAL A 189 9.02 6.65 20.86
CA VAL A 189 7.57 6.42 20.95
C VAL A 189 7.27 5.02 21.50
N LEU A 190 7.92 3.97 20.99
CA LEU A 190 7.71 2.61 21.47
C LEU A 190 8.07 2.47 22.96
N ARG A 191 9.18 3.07 23.41
CA ARG A 191 9.55 3.11 24.83
C ARG A 191 8.51 3.86 25.67
N ALA A 192 8.03 5.01 25.19
CA ALA A 192 7.03 5.81 25.89
C ALA A 192 5.68 5.10 26.02
N LEU A 193 5.33 4.26 25.04
CA LEU A 193 4.15 3.38 25.08
C LEU A 193 4.32 2.14 25.97
N GLY A 194 5.47 1.99 26.63
CA GLY A 194 5.74 0.85 27.52
C GLY A 194 5.99 -0.46 26.78
N ILE A 195 6.37 -0.41 25.50
CA ILE A 195 6.77 -1.61 24.75
C ILE A 195 8.06 -2.16 25.36
N ASP A 196 8.00 -3.42 25.79
CA ASP A 196 9.12 -4.09 26.43
C ASP A 196 10.29 -4.28 25.45
N ARG A 197 11.52 -4.10 25.95
CA ARG A 197 12.76 -4.24 25.17
C ARG A 197 12.92 -5.63 24.55
N SER A 198 12.40 -6.67 25.18
CA SER A 198 12.50 -8.05 24.72
C SER A 198 11.47 -8.42 23.65
N VAL A 199 10.48 -7.57 23.36
CA VAL A 199 9.47 -7.87 22.35
C VAL A 199 10.13 -8.14 20.99
N GLN A 200 9.63 -9.14 20.28
CA GLN A 200 10.04 -9.35 18.90
C GLN A 200 9.34 -8.33 17.99
N ILE A 201 10.12 -7.59 17.21
CA ILE A 201 9.61 -6.58 16.27
C ILE A 201 9.91 -7.02 14.84
N TYR A 202 8.86 -7.27 14.07
CA TYR A 202 8.95 -7.46 12.63
C TYR A 202 8.89 -6.10 11.92
N ILE A 203 9.92 -5.77 11.13
CA ILE A 203 9.99 -4.54 10.35
C ILE A 203 9.33 -4.75 8.98
N ALA A 204 8.12 -4.23 8.83
CA ALA A 204 7.38 -4.17 7.56
C ALA A 204 7.78 -2.88 6.81
N ALA A 205 8.86 -2.96 6.03
CA ALA A 205 9.36 -1.83 5.25
C ALA A 205 10.21 -2.27 4.05
N GLY A 206 10.32 -1.36 3.09
CA GLY A 206 11.33 -1.43 2.03
C GLY A 206 12.73 -1.06 2.53
N GLU A 207 13.57 -0.55 1.65
CA GLU A 207 14.90 -0.06 2.00
C GLU A 207 14.79 1.25 2.80
N ILE A 208 15.28 1.23 4.05
CA ILE A 208 15.26 2.39 4.94
C ILE A 208 16.32 3.38 4.51
N TYR A 209 15.94 4.64 4.32
CA TYR A 209 16.86 5.69 3.92
C TYR A 209 17.90 5.96 5.01
N GLY A 210 19.17 5.97 4.62
CA GLY A 210 20.32 6.01 5.56
C GLY A 210 20.70 4.64 6.17
N GLY A 211 20.00 3.56 5.80
CA GLY A 211 20.40 2.17 6.08
C GLY A 211 20.65 1.85 7.55
N GLU A 212 21.70 1.08 7.83
CA GLU A 212 22.06 0.62 9.19
C GLU A 212 22.32 1.80 10.14
N ARG A 213 22.94 2.88 9.67
CA ARG A 213 23.18 4.08 10.47
C ARG A 213 21.88 4.64 11.04
N ARG A 214 20.84 4.70 10.21
CA ARG A 214 19.52 5.20 10.61
C ARG A 214 18.79 4.21 11.52
N MET A 215 18.96 2.91 11.29
CA MET A 215 18.33 1.86 12.10
C MET A 215 19.01 1.61 13.45
N ALA A 216 20.26 2.03 13.63
CA ALA A 216 21.05 1.73 14.82
C ALA A 216 20.37 2.12 16.15
N PRO A 217 19.78 3.31 16.31
CA PRO A 217 19.12 3.67 17.58
C PRO A 217 17.89 2.81 17.89
N LEU A 218 17.15 2.38 16.85
CA LEU A 218 16.02 1.47 17.01
C LEU A 218 16.48 0.06 17.39
N ALA A 219 17.53 -0.45 16.75
CA ALA A 219 18.12 -1.75 17.07
C ALA A 219 18.77 -1.78 18.46
N GLU A 220 19.40 -0.67 18.88
CA GLU A 220 19.90 -0.51 20.23
C GLU A 220 18.76 -0.54 21.25
N ALA A 221 17.62 0.10 20.94
CA ALA A 221 16.46 0.14 21.82
C ALA A 221 15.71 -1.19 21.92
N PHE A 222 15.61 -1.93 20.81
CA PHE A 222 14.89 -3.18 20.69
C PHE A 222 15.78 -4.21 19.96
N PRO A 223 16.55 -5.05 20.66
CA PRO A 223 17.51 -5.95 20.02
C PRO A 223 16.88 -7.06 19.16
N ASN A 224 15.60 -7.38 19.37
CA ASN A 224 14.90 -8.46 18.68
C ASN A 224 14.20 -8.00 17.38
N LEU A 225 14.87 -7.16 16.59
CA LEU A 225 14.38 -6.75 15.26
C LEU A 225 14.57 -7.88 14.26
N VAL A 226 13.52 -8.19 13.50
CA VAL A 226 13.55 -9.17 12.41
C VAL A 226 12.90 -8.61 11.16
N ARG A 227 13.35 -9.09 10.00
CA ARG A 227 12.76 -8.79 8.68
C ARG A 227 12.47 -10.08 7.94
N LYS A 228 11.62 -10.03 6.91
CA LYS A 228 11.41 -11.17 5.99
C LYS A 228 12.73 -11.72 5.43
N GLU A 229 13.70 -10.85 5.14
CA GLU A 229 15.04 -11.24 4.65
C GLU A 229 15.87 -12.04 5.66
N THR A 230 15.63 -11.83 6.97
CA THR A 230 16.30 -12.57 8.04
C THR A 230 15.57 -13.84 8.44
N LEU A 231 14.26 -13.91 8.19
CA LEU A 231 13.41 -15.04 8.58
C LEU A 231 13.29 -16.11 7.49
N LEU A 232 13.44 -15.72 6.22
CA LEU A 232 13.27 -16.60 5.07
C LEU A 232 14.59 -16.89 4.39
N VAL A 233 14.73 -18.10 3.84
CA VAL A 233 15.87 -18.45 2.99
C VAL A 233 15.78 -17.71 1.65
N ARG A 234 16.93 -17.38 1.06
CA ARG A 234 17.01 -16.63 -0.21
C ARG A 234 16.20 -17.27 -1.34
N SER A 235 16.06 -18.61 -1.37
CA SER A 235 15.25 -19.32 -2.36
C SER A 235 13.76 -18.98 -2.27
N ASP A 236 13.23 -18.79 -1.05
CA ASP A 236 11.83 -18.42 -0.84
C ASP A 236 11.57 -16.99 -1.36
N LEU A 237 12.54 -16.10 -1.19
CA LEU A 237 12.43 -14.69 -1.61
C LEU A 237 12.66 -14.49 -3.12
N LYS A 238 13.40 -15.37 -3.79
CA LYS A 238 13.69 -15.24 -5.24
C LYS A 238 12.43 -15.14 -6.10
N PHE A 239 11.34 -15.79 -5.69
CA PHE A 239 10.06 -15.70 -6.39
C PHE A 239 9.47 -14.28 -6.36
N PHE A 240 9.80 -13.50 -5.34
CA PHE A 240 9.24 -12.18 -5.05
C PHE A 240 10.23 -11.01 -5.24
N GLN A 241 11.53 -11.30 -5.41
CA GLN A 241 12.62 -10.31 -5.46
C GLN A 241 12.44 -9.22 -6.53
N ASN A 242 11.78 -9.53 -7.65
CA ASN A 242 11.54 -8.55 -8.73
C ASN A 242 10.15 -7.88 -8.66
N HIS A 243 9.36 -8.17 -7.62
CA HIS A 243 7.98 -7.68 -7.47
C HIS A 243 7.79 -7.04 -6.10
N SER A 244 8.13 -5.75 -5.98
CA SER A 244 7.96 -4.97 -4.74
C SER A 244 6.54 -5.09 -4.16
N SER A 245 5.52 -5.13 -5.03
CA SER A 245 4.12 -5.28 -4.64
C SER A 245 3.82 -6.62 -3.93
N GLN A 246 4.48 -7.72 -4.33
CA GLN A 246 4.30 -9.02 -3.67
C GLN A 246 5.01 -9.06 -2.30
N MET A 247 6.16 -8.40 -2.19
CA MET A 247 6.86 -8.24 -0.91
C MET A 247 6.06 -7.40 0.08
N ALA A 248 5.39 -6.35 -0.40
CA ALA A 248 4.45 -5.56 0.41
C ALA A 248 3.21 -6.38 0.83
N ALA A 249 2.71 -7.25 -0.05
CA ALA A 249 1.62 -8.17 0.29
C ALA A 249 2.00 -9.14 1.42
N LEU A 250 3.25 -9.62 1.43
CA LEU A 250 3.77 -10.44 2.52
C LEU A 250 3.81 -9.67 3.84
N ASP A 251 4.35 -8.44 3.83
CA ASP A 251 4.37 -7.58 5.01
C ASP A 251 2.95 -7.29 5.53
N TYR A 252 2.00 -7.13 4.62
CA TYR A 252 0.59 -6.92 4.94
C TYR A 252 -0.01 -8.11 5.70
N LEU A 253 0.18 -9.34 5.20
CA LEU A 253 -0.30 -10.54 5.89
C LEU A 253 0.30 -10.68 7.30
N VAL A 254 1.60 -10.41 7.45
CA VAL A 254 2.27 -10.46 8.76
C VAL A 254 1.73 -9.37 9.69
N SER A 255 1.41 -8.19 9.15
CA SER A 255 0.83 -7.06 9.90
C SER A 255 -0.56 -7.39 10.47
N LEU A 256 -1.40 -8.06 9.68
CA LEU A 256 -2.73 -8.49 10.12
C LEU A 256 -2.67 -9.47 11.29
N GLU A 257 -1.72 -10.41 11.26
CA GLU A 257 -1.57 -11.47 12.25
C GLU A 257 -0.77 -11.04 13.49
N SER A 258 -0.31 -9.79 13.57
CA SER A 258 0.48 -9.27 14.68
C SER A 258 -0.38 -8.90 15.90
N ASP A 259 0.19 -8.99 17.11
CA ASP A 259 -0.53 -8.58 18.32
C ASP A 259 -0.66 -7.05 18.38
N ILE A 260 0.41 -6.36 18.03
CA ILE A 260 0.47 -4.90 17.97
C ILE A 260 0.95 -4.49 16.58
N PHE A 261 0.20 -3.62 15.92
CA PHE A 261 0.61 -3.00 14.65
C PHE A 261 0.86 -1.51 14.88
N VAL A 262 2.05 -1.04 14.51
CA VAL A 262 2.45 0.36 14.63
C VAL A 262 2.86 0.90 13.26
N PRO A 263 2.06 1.77 12.63
CA PRO A 263 2.47 2.49 11.43
C PRO A 263 3.19 3.78 11.81
N THR A 264 4.32 4.08 11.14
CA THR A 264 5.02 5.37 11.34
C THR A 264 4.52 6.49 10.44
N TYR A 265 3.57 6.18 9.54
CA TYR A 265 2.97 7.12 8.59
C TYR A 265 1.56 6.67 8.18
N ASP A 266 0.67 7.64 7.95
CA ASP A 266 -0.71 7.40 7.48
C ASP A 266 -0.77 7.05 5.98
N GLY A 267 -0.21 5.89 5.63
CA GLY A 267 -0.17 5.36 4.27
C GLY A 267 -1.33 4.40 3.93
N ASN A 268 -1.38 3.95 2.68
CA ASN A 268 -2.40 2.96 2.24
C ASN A 268 -2.34 1.67 3.06
N MET A 269 -1.14 1.15 3.36
CA MET A 269 -0.99 -0.06 4.14
C MET A 269 -1.56 0.09 5.56
N ALA A 270 -1.31 1.22 6.23
CA ALA A 270 -1.88 1.51 7.55
C ALA A 270 -3.42 1.48 7.51
N LYS A 271 -4.02 2.16 6.53
CA LYS A 271 -5.48 2.23 6.34
C LYS A 271 -6.12 0.87 6.05
N VAL A 272 -5.47 0.05 5.24
CA VAL A 272 -6.02 -1.26 4.88
C VAL A 272 -5.90 -2.22 6.06
N VAL A 273 -4.78 -2.21 6.81
CA VAL A 273 -4.62 -3.02 8.04
C VAL A 273 -5.64 -2.59 9.11
N GLU A 274 -5.81 -1.29 9.34
CA GLU A 274 -6.82 -0.75 10.26
C GLU A 274 -8.23 -1.14 9.83
N GLY A 275 -8.53 -1.12 8.53
CA GLY A 275 -9.84 -1.53 8.04
C GLY A 275 -10.13 -3.03 8.16
N HIS A 276 -9.09 -3.87 8.25
CA HIS A 276 -9.23 -5.33 8.33
C HIS A 276 -9.23 -5.89 9.75
N ARG A 277 -8.55 -5.22 10.70
CA ARG A 277 -8.45 -5.62 12.12
C ARG A 277 -9.61 -5.08 12.95
#